data_AF-A0A4R4M907-F1
#
_entry.id   AF-A0A4R4M907-F1
#
_cell.length_a   1.000
_cell.length_b   1.000
_cell.length_c   1.000
_cell.angle_alpha   90.00
_cell.angle_beta   90.00
_cell.angle_gamma   90.00
#
_symmetry.space_group_name_H-M   'P 1'
#
loop_
_entity.id
_entity.type
_entity.pdbx_description
1 polymer ?
#
loop_
_entity_poly.entity_id
_entity_poly.type
_entity_poly.pdbx_seq_one_letter_code
_entity_poly.pdbx_strand_id
1 'polypeptide(L)'
;MEISLDLLLPRDAASVPATRRLLDAALTALGVDADIRGDIEVMLTEACTNVIQHAEDGAGYTVRATIQDRRCLIKVIDAGRGFDPGDVPDPAPGAERGRGLLIMKALADDVRFRTLPQNGALVALEKHLRYREDSFGGLLTADSKVPTMSETDPEMEELATRLFEMARAGRTAELAGYVDAGVPPNLSNDKGDTLLMLAAYHGHAGTVRALAARGADPERANDRGQRPLAGAVFKKEPDVVRALLDAGADPRAGSPSAVDTARMFGAAEFLAWFDETPPPPGD
;
A
#
# COMPACT_ATOMS: atom_id res chain seq x y z
N MET A 1 -8.29 1.77 13.02
CA MET A 1 -7.04 1.80 13.85
C MET A 1 -5.88 1.39 12.95
N GLU A 2 -4.74 2.08 13.03
CA GLU A 2 -3.53 1.72 12.27
C GLU A 2 -2.33 1.56 13.21
N ILE A 3 -1.62 0.43 13.08
CA ILE A 3 -0.39 0.12 13.81
C ILE A 3 0.65 -0.31 12.79
N SER A 4 1.83 0.29 12.82
CA SER A 4 2.93 -0.08 11.92
C SER A 4 4.19 -0.41 12.72
N LEU A 5 4.80 -1.55 12.42
CA LEU A 5 6.08 -2.01 12.98
C LEU A 5 7.11 -2.05 11.86
N ASP A 6 8.14 -1.21 11.97
CA ASP A 6 9.23 -1.12 11.02
C ASP A 6 10.53 -1.63 11.66
N LEU A 7 11.06 -2.74 11.14
CA LEU A 7 12.24 -3.41 11.66
C LEU A 7 13.33 -3.43 10.59
N LEU A 8 14.39 -2.66 10.80
CA LEU A 8 15.63 -2.77 10.04
C LEU A 8 16.53 -3.81 10.69
N LEU A 9 16.80 -4.90 9.98
CA LEU A 9 17.39 -6.10 10.53
C LEU A 9 18.71 -6.46 9.83
N PRO A 10 19.71 -6.92 10.58
CA PRO A 10 20.87 -7.57 9.97
C PRO A 10 20.41 -8.89 9.34
N ARG A 11 21.07 -9.34 8.26
CA ARG A 11 20.84 -10.65 7.66
C ARG A 11 21.49 -11.77 8.49
N ASP A 12 20.99 -11.96 9.70
CA ASP A 12 21.39 -13.00 10.64
C ASP A 12 20.20 -13.93 10.89
N ALA A 13 20.40 -15.24 10.98
CA ALA A 13 19.33 -16.18 11.35
C ALA A 13 18.63 -15.81 12.67
N ALA A 14 19.31 -15.09 13.58
CA ALA A 14 18.73 -14.56 14.82
C ALA A 14 17.71 -13.43 14.61
N SER A 15 17.69 -12.75 13.46
CA SER A 15 16.71 -11.69 13.15
C SER A 15 15.31 -12.26 12.94
N VAL A 16 15.18 -13.48 12.41
CA VAL A 16 13.90 -14.16 12.16
C VAL A 16 13.09 -14.37 13.45
N PRO A 17 13.61 -15.04 14.49
CA PRO A 17 12.88 -15.21 15.74
C PRO A 17 12.65 -13.88 16.49
N ALA A 18 13.52 -12.87 16.33
CA ALA A 18 13.30 -11.56 16.91
C ALA A 18 12.07 -10.87 16.27
N THR A 19 11.99 -10.88 14.94
CA THR A 19 10.87 -10.32 14.17
C THR A 19 9.55 -11.01 14.53
N ARG A 20 9.55 -12.34 14.58
CA ARG A 20 8.38 -13.13 14.99
C ARG A 20 7.88 -12.74 16.37
N ARG A 21 8.76 -12.70 17.37
CA ARG A 21 8.39 -12.35 18.75
C ARG A 21 7.79 -10.95 18.85
N LEU A 22 8.34 -9.98 18.13
CA LEU A 22 7.82 -8.61 18.13
C LEU A 22 6.43 -8.53 17.51
N LEU A 23 6.24 -9.17 16.35
CA LEU A 23 4.94 -9.17 15.67
C LEU A 23 3.89 -9.99 16.44
N ASP A 24 4.23 -11.16 16.96
CA ASP A 24 3.32 -11.99 17.77
C ASP A 24 2.94 -11.28 19.07
N ALA A 25 3.87 -10.57 19.72
CA ALA A 25 3.54 -9.77 20.91
C ALA A 25 2.53 -8.67 20.58
N ALA A 26 2.68 -7.98 19.44
CA ALA A 26 1.72 -6.97 19.00
C ALA A 26 0.34 -7.59 18.69
N LEU A 27 0.30 -8.67 17.91
CA LEU A 27 -0.95 -9.37 17.56
C LEU A 27 -1.64 -9.96 18.80
N THR A 28 -0.87 -10.46 19.76
CA THR A 28 -1.37 -10.97 21.05
C THR A 28 -1.97 -9.84 21.89
N ALA A 29 -1.30 -8.69 21.96
CA ALA A 29 -1.81 -7.51 22.67
C ALA A 29 -3.12 -6.99 22.07
N LEU A 30 -3.26 -7.08 20.74
CA LEU A 30 -4.49 -6.78 20.02
C LEU A 30 -5.57 -7.86 20.19
N GLY A 31 -5.20 -9.04 20.68
CA GLY A 31 -6.06 -10.19 20.88
C GLY A 31 -6.52 -10.85 19.58
N VAL A 32 -5.67 -10.86 18.57
CA VAL A 32 -5.83 -11.66 17.34
C VAL A 32 -5.90 -13.15 17.68
N ASP A 33 -6.72 -13.93 17.00
CA ASP A 33 -6.84 -15.37 17.23
C ASP A 33 -5.51 -16.12 17.01
N ALA A 34 -5.26 -17.12 17.85
CA ALA A 34 -3.97 -17.81 17.91
C ALA A 34 -3.63 -18.61 16.65
N ASP A 35 -4.64 -19.11 15.93
CA ASP A 35 -4.48 -19.78 14.64
C ASP A 35 -3.95 -18.81 13.57
N ILE A 36 -4.52 -17.61 13.47
CA ILE A 36 -4.08 -16.57 12.54
C ILE A 36 -2.67 -16.09 12.89
N ARG A 37 -2.36 -15.94 14.18
CA ARG A 37 -0.99 -15.61 14.61
C ARG A 37 0.00 -16.70 14.20
N GLY A 38 -0.38 -17.97 14.35
CA GLY A 38 0.41 -19.11 13.89
C GLY A 38 0.68 -19.08 12.39
N ASP A 39 -0.35 -18.83 11.57
CA ASP A 39 -0.20 -18.66 10.13
C ASP A 39 0.79 -17.54 9.80
N ILE A 40 0.64 -16.37 10.43
CA ILE A 40 1.51 -15.20 10.25
C ILE A 40 2.95 -15.53 10.62
N GLU A 41 3.19 -16.21 11.74
CA GLU A 41 4.54 -16.61 12.13
C GLU A 41 5.21 -17.51 11.10
N VAL A 42 4.48 -18.49 10.56
CA VAL A 42 5.00 -19.41 9.55
C VAL A 42 5.33 -18.64 8.27
N MET A 43 4.41 -17.83 7.75
CA MET A 43 4.63 -17.03 6.54
C MET A 43 5.81 -16.06 6.69
N LEU A 44 5.90 -15.37 7.82
CA LEU A 44 6.98 -14.44 8.11
C LEU A 44 8.34 -15.17 8.19
N THR A 45 8.36 -16.39 8.74
CA THR A 45 9.56 -17.22 8.81
C THR A 45 10.05 -17.56 7.41
N GLU A 46 9.17 -18.03 6.54
CA GLU A 46 9.51 -18.37 5.16
C GLU A 46 9.99 -17.14 4.38
N ALA A 47 9.31 -16.01 4.51
CA ALA A 47 9.68 -14.77 3.83
C ALA A 47 11.06 -14.25 4.26
N CYS A 48 11.34 -14.21 5.57
CA CYS A 48 12.64 -13.74 6.08
C CYS A 48 13.77 -14.73 5.75
N THR A 49 13.50 -16.03 5.84
CA THR A 49 14.49 -17.08 5.52
C THR A 49 14.90 -17.02 4.05
N ASN A 50 13.96 -16.77 3.14
CA ASN A 50 14.26 -16.58 1.72
C ASN A 50 15.19 -15.40 1.48
N VAL A 51 14.99 -14.28 2.20
CA VAL A 51 15.87 -13.10 2.08
C VAL A 51 17.28 -13.38 2.61
N ILE A 52 17.41 -14.15 3.71
CA ILE A 52 18.72 -14.53 4.26
C ILE A 52 19.47 -15.48 3.30
N GLN A 53 18.78 -16.40 2.63
CA GLN A 53 19.40 -17.43 1.80
C GLN A 53 19.80 -16.95 0.38
N HIS A 54 19.15 -15.92 -0.17
CA HIS A 54 19.23 -15.60 -1.60
C HIS A 54 19.87 -14.25 -1.96
N ALA A 55 20.46 -13.53 -1.01
CA ALA A 55 20.92 -12.17 -1.25
C ALA A 55 22.46 -12.03 -1.32
N GLU A 56 22.96 -11.20 -2.24
CA GLU A 56 24.39 -10.89 -2.40
C GLU A 56 24.94 -10.12 -1.18
N ASP A 57 26.21 -10.35 -0.84
CA ASP A 57 26.88 -9.91 0.39
C ASP A 57 26.66 -8.42 0.76
N GLY A 58 26.26 -8.16 2.00
CA GLY A 58 26.58 -6.90 2.70
C GLY A 58 25.46 -5.90 3.04
N ALA A 59 24.19 -6.14 2.74
CA ALA A 59 23.09 -5.22 3.10
C ALA A 59 22.08 -5.87 4.05
N GLY A 60 21.52 -5.13 5.01
CA GLY A 60 20.43 -5.59 5.87
C GLY A 60 19.11 -5.75 5.09
N TYR A 61 18.05 -6.14 5.78
CA TYR A 61 16.69 -6.21 5.20
C TYR A 61 15.69 -5.55 6.14
N THR A 62 14.55 -5.11 5.59
CA THR A 62 13.49 -4.47 6.36
C THR A 62 12.26 -5.36 6.40
N VAL A 63 11.66 -5.52 7.58
CA VAL A 63 10.32 -6.07 7.74
C VAL A 63 9.41 -4.95 8.21
N ARG A 64 8.38 -4.66 7.41
CA ARG A 64 7.30 -3.72 7.75
C ARG A 64 6.01 -4.50 7.92
N ALA A 65 5.44 -4.50 9.11
CA ALA A 65 4.12 -5.07 9.37
C ALA A 65 3.14 -3.95 9.71
N THR A 66 2.09 -3.80 8.90
CA THR A 66 1.03 -2.82 9.10
C THR A 66 -0.27 -3.54 9.42
N ILE A 67 -0.86 -3.22 10.57
CA ILE A 67 -2.16 -3.71 11.01
C ILE A 67 -3.14 -2.56 10.87
N GLN A 68 -4.08 -2.71 9.94
CA GLN A 68 -5.15 -1.76 9.72
C GLN A 68 -6.49 -2.47 9.80
N ASP A 69 -7.29 -2.07 10.77
CA ASP A 69 -8.60 -2.66 11.06
C ASP A 69 -8.52 -4.19 11.22
N ARG A 70 -9.01 -4.98 10.26
CA ARG A 70 -8.96 -6.46 10.27
C ARG A 70 -7.93 -7.03 9.30
N ARG A 71 -6.87 -6.29 8.94
CA ARG A 71 -5.86 -6.74 7.98
C ARG A 71 -4.46 -6.54 8.53
N CYS A 72 -3.60 -7.52 8.33
CA CYS A 72 -2.16 -7.46 8.57
C CYS A 72 -1.44 -7.58 7.24
N LEU A 73 -0.72 -6.53 6.85
CA LEU A 73 0.12 -6.49 5.66
C LEU A 73 1.58 -6.55 6.08
N ILE A 74 2.28 -7.59 5.67
CA ILE A 74 3.70 -7.81 5.95
C ILE A 74 4.47 -7.59 4.66
N LYS A 75 5.42 -6.66 4.68
CA LYS A 75 6.35 -6.39 3.59
C LYS A 75 7.76 -6.74 4.04
N VAL A 76 8.37 -7.73 3.40
CA VAL A 76 9.79 -8.06 3.57
C VAL A 76 10.54 -7.48 2.39
N ILE A 77 11.41 -6.53 2.68
CA ILE A 77 12.15 -5.72 1.69
C ILE A 77 13.63 -6.06 1.85
N ASP A 78 14.20 -6.68 0.83
CA ASP A 78 15.64 -6.89 0.76
C ASP A 78 16.33 -5.66 0.13
N ALA A 79 17.49 -5.25 0.63
CA ALA A 79 18.25 -4.11 0.11
C ALA A 79 19.33 -4.48 -0.94
N GLY A 80 19.33 -5.71 -1.48
CA GLY A 80 20.31 -6.21 -2.47
C GLY A 80 20.04 -5.83 -3.94
N ARG A 81 20.85 -6.31 -4.89
CA ARG A 81 20.51 -6.31 -6.33
C ARG A 81 19.38 -7.33 -6.53
N GLY A 82 18.21 -6.88 -6.96
CA GLY A 82 16.97 -7.66 -6.98
C GLY A 82 17.04 -9.06 -7.64
N PHE A 83 16.13 -9.93 -7.20
CA PHE A 83 15.89 -11.30 -7.66
C PHE A 83 14.96 -11.33 -8.88
N ASP A 84 15.30 -11.96 -10.00
CA ASP A 84 14.38 -12.11 -11.14
C ASP A 84 13.49 -13.37 -11.00
N PRO A 85 12.17 -13.24 -10.76
CA PRO A 85 11.26 -14.37 -10.66
C PRO A 85 11.00 -15.06 -12.01
N GLY A 86 11.39 -14.46 -13.13
CA GLY A 86 11.30 -15.05 -14.47
C GLY A 86 12.39 -16.09 -14.77
N ASP A 87 13.42 -16.16 -13.94
CA ASP A 87 14.58 -17.05 -14.11
C ASP A 87 14.59 -18.20 -13.09
N VAL A 88 13.45 -18.45 -12.42
CA VAL A 88 13.26 -19.60 -11.53
C VAL A 88 12.92 -20.81 -12.40
N PRO A 89 13.81 -21.81 -12.54
CA PRO A 89 13.47 -23.01 -13.29
C PRO A 89 12.32 -23.73 -12.59
N ASP A 90 11.40 -24.26 -13.38
CA ASP A 90 10.32 -25.12 -12.90
C ASP A 90 10.94 -26.23 -12.04
N PRO A 91 10.56 -26.38 -10.76
CA PRO A 91 11.27 -27.26 -9.85
C PRO A 91 11.10 -28.70 -10.32
N ALA A 92 12.23 -29.38 -10.55
CA ALA A 92 12.22 -30.82 -10.74
C ALA A 92 11.53 -31.50 -9.54
N PRO A 93 10.76 -32.60 -9.76
CA PRO A 93 10.05 -33.26 -8.69
C PRO A 93 11.05 -33.72 -7.61
N GLY A 94 11.01 -33.08 -6.44
CA GLY A 94 11.91 -33.37 -5.31
C GLY A 94 12.89 -32.26 -4.91
N ALA A 95 12.92 -31.11 -5.59
CA ALA A 95 13.73 -29.97 -5.16
C ALA A 95 13.12 -29.26 -3.93
N GLU A 96 13.92 -29.00 -2.89
CA GLU A 96 13.50 -28.22 -1.70
C GLU A 96 13.31 -26.71 -2.00
N ARG A 97 13.74 -26.25 -3.17
CA ARG A 97 13.51 -24.88 -3.66
C ARG A 97 12.04 -24.69 -4.03
N GLY A 98 11.36 -23.76 -3.36
CA GLY A 98 9.97 -23.38 -3.65
C GLY A 98 8.92 -23.83 -2.62
N ARG A 99 9.28 -24.63 -1.61
CA ARG A 99 8.34 -25.01 -0.52
C ARG A 99 7.86 -23.82 0.29
N GLY A 100 8.77 -22.90 0.66
CA GLY A 100 8.41 -21.68 1.37
C GLY A 100 7.43 -20.80 0.60
N LEU A 101 7.54 -20.78 -0.74
CA LEU A 101 6.59 -20.06 -1.61
C LEU A 101 5.19 -20.66 -1.55
N LEU A 102 5.09 -21.99 -1.58
CA LEU A 102 3.82 -22.70 -1.47
C LEU A 102 3.17 -22.51 -0.10
N ILE A 103 3.98 -22.54 0.97
CA ILE A 103 3.53 -22.28 2.35
C ILE A 103 2.97 -20.86 2.47
N MET A 104 3.70 -19.86 1.99
CA MET A 104 3.23 -18.47 2.00
C MET A 104 1.91 -18.30 1.23
N LYS A 105 1.80 -18.89 0.04
CA LYS A 105 0.57 -18.84 -0.77
C LYS A 105 -0.62 -19.60 -0.16
N ALA A 106 -0.36 -20.64 0.64
CA ALA A 106 -1.40 -21.41 1.29
C ALA A 106 -1.95 -20.71 2.55
N LEU A 107 -1.11 -19.95 3.25
CA LEU A 107 -1.44 -19.33 4.52
C LEU A 107 -1.88 -17.88 4.38
N ALA A 108 -1.43 -17.16 3.35
CA ALA A 108 -1.83 -15.77 3.12
C ALA A 108 -3.14 -15.72 2.34
N ASP A 109 -3.90 -14.65 2.56
CA ASP A 109 -5.05 -14.35 1.72
C ASP A 109 -4.62 -13.71 0.39
N ASP A 110 -3.50 -12.98 0.39
CA ASP A 110 -2.84 -12.49 -0.83
C ASP A 110 -1.32 -12.51 -0.68
N VAL A 111 -0.62 -12.85 -1.77
CA VAL A 111 0.85 -12.85 -1.84
C VAL A 111 1.32 -12.18 -3.12
N ARG A 112 2.12 -11.12 -2.98
CA ARG A 112 2.73 -10.41 -4.11
C ARG A 112 4.24 -10.43 -4.02
N PHE A 113 4.87 -10.78 -5.12
CA PHE A 113 6.33 -10.70 -5.30
C PHE A 113 6.62 -9.57 -6.27
N ARG A 114 7.54 -8.67 -5.92
CA ARG A 114 8.05 -7.65 -6.83
C ARG A 114 9.56 -7.55 -6.73
N THR A 115 10.19 -7.45 -7.88
CA THR A 115 11.61 -7.15 -7.99
C THR A 115 11.76 -5.69 -8.32
N LEU A 116 12.47 -4.95 -7.48
CA LEU A 116 12.71 -3.54 -7.71
C LEU A 116 14.07 -3.38 -8.40
N PRO A 117 14.14 -2.78 -9.60
CA PRO A 117 15.41 -2.44 -10.22
C PRO A 117 16.21 -1.57 -9.25
N GLN A 118 17.41 -2.02 -8.88
CA GLN A 118 18.34 -1.34 -7.95
C GLN A 118 17.94 -1.34 -6.45
N ASN A 119 16.77 -1.85 -6.05
CA ASN A 119 16.24 -1.82 -4.66
C ASN A 119 15.76 -3.21 -4.14
N GLY A 120 16.41 -4.29 -4.57
CA GLY A 120 16.19 -5.64 -4.05
C GLY A 120 14.83 -6.26 -4.35
N ALA A 121 14.46 -7.26 -3.54
CA ALA A 121 13.21 -8.03 -3.68
C ALA A 121 12.22 -7.65 -2.58
N LEU A 122 10.95 -7.49 -2.97
CA LEU A 122 9.83 -7.24 -2.07
C LEU A 122 8.90 -8.45 -2.08
N VAL A 123 8.66 -9.02 -0.90
CA VAL A 123 7.57 -9.97 -0.64
C VAL A 123 6.52 -9.25 0.18
N ALA A 124 5.29 -9.16 -0.35
CA ALA A 124 4.14 -8.65 0.38
C ALA A 124 3.16 -9.79 0.66
N LEU A 125 2.79 -9.97 1.93
CA LEU A 125 1.90 -10.99 2.44
C LEU A 125 0.73 -10.29 3.14
N GLU A 126 -0.50 -10.62 2.77
CA GLU A 126 -1.70 -10.12 3.44
C GLU A 126 -2.40 -11.25 4.18
N LYS A 127 -2.84 -10.96 5.41
CA LYS A 127 -3.66 -11.86 6.21
C LYS A 127 -4.78 -11.09 6.90
N HIS A 128 -6.00 -11.59 6.79
CA HIS A 128 -7.16 -11.11 7.52
C HIS A 128 -7.07 -11.55 8.98
N LEU A 129 -7.34 -10.61 9.88
CA LEU A 129 -7.29 -10.79 11.32
C LEU A 129 -8.70 -11.01 11.85
N ARG A 130 -8.83 -12.04 12.69
CA ARG A 130 -9.94 -12.20 13.61
C ARG A 130 -9.47 -11.83 15.00
N TYR A 131 -10.27 -11.04 15.69
CA TYR A 131 -10.02 -10.61 17.06
C TYR A 131 -11.00 -11.32 17.98
N ARG A 132 -10.55 -11.68 19.18
CA ARG A 132 -11.44 -12.14 20.25
C ARG A 132 -12.40 -11.01 20.63
N GLU A 133 -13.66 -11.32 20.93
CA GLU A 133 -14.71 -10.33 21.19
C GLU A 133 -14.34 -9.31 22.28
N ASP A 134 -13.73 -9.76 23.38
CA ASP A 134 -13.33 -8.90 24.52
C ASP A 134 -11.90 -8.31 24.39
N SER A 135 -11.27 -8.44 23.22
CA SER A 135 -9.91 -7.92 23.02
C SER A 135 -9.89 -6.45 22.63
N PHE A 136 -8.73 -5.81 22.82
CA PHE A 136 -8.51 -4.43 22.40
C PHE A 136 -8.81 -4.23 20.90
N GLY A 137 -8.37 -5.15 20.03
CA GLY A 137 -8.69 -5.11 18.60
C GLY A 137 -10.16 -5.40 18.31
N GLY A 138 -10.80 -6.30 19.06
CA GLY A 138 -12.23 -6.60 18.96
C GLY A 138 -13.10 -5.37 19.25
N LEU A 139 -12.83 -4.69 20.37
CA LEU A 139 -13.55 -3.49 20.80
C LEU A 139 -13.37 -2.32 19.83
N LEU A 140 -12.13 -2.09 19.35
CA LEU A 140 -11.85 -1.03 18.38
C LEU A 140 -12.40 -1.29 16.98
N THR A 141 -12.71 -2.55 16.67
CA THR A 141 -13.32 -2.95 15.39
C THR A 141 -14.81 -3.27 15.52
N ALA A 142 -15.41 -3.11 16.71
CA ALA A 142 -16.85 -3.30 16.96
C ALA A 142 -17.68 -2.08 16.53
N ASP A 143 -17.16 -0.87 16.68
CA ASP A 143 -17.77 0.36 16.12
C ASP A 143 -17.53 0.48 14.61
N SER A 144 -16.51 -0.21 14.09
CA SER A 144 -16.34 -0.43 12.66
C SER A 144 -17.24 -1.57 12.21
N LYS A 145 -18.53 -1.28 11.97
CA LYS A 145 -19.39 -2.08 11.09
C LYS A 145 -18.83 -2.06 9.66
N VAL A 146 -17.69 -2.70 9.47
CA VAL A 146 -17.25 -3.20 8.16
C VAL A 146 -17.67 -4.67 8.15
N PRO A 147 -18.58 -5.07 7.26
CA PRO A 147 -19.00 -6.46 7.14
C PRO A 147 -17.75 -7.33 6.95
N THR A 148 -17.72 -8.46 7.65
CA THR A 148 -16.77 -9.54 7.42
C THR A 148 -16.85 -9.96 5.93
N MET A 149 -15.83 -9.65 5.15
CA MET A 149 -15.65 -10.20 3.80
C MET A 149 -15.29 -11.68 3.90
N SER A 150 -16.31 -12.51 4.09
CA SER A 150 -16.32 -13.89 3.62
C SER A 150 -17.23 -13.85 2.39
N GLU A 151 -16.63 -14.04 1.21
CA GLU A 151 -17.24 -13.86 -0.12
C GLU A 151 -17.61 -12.41 -0.42
N THR A 152 -16.87 -11.77 -1.33
CA THR A 152 -17.25 -10.46 -1.84
C THR A 152 -18.64 -10.57 -2.45
N ASP A 153 -19.60 -9.81 -1.91
CA ASP A 153 -20.90 -9.64 -2.52
C ASP A 153 -20.67 -9.11 -3.95
N PRO A 154 -21.04 -9.84 -5.01
CA PRO A 154 -20.80 -9.42 -6.40
C PRO A 154 -21.40 -8.03 -6.67
N GLU A 155 -22.45 -7.63 -5.96
CA GLU A 155 -23.04 -6.29 -6.06
C GLU A 155 -22.09 -5.20 -5.53
N MET A 156 -21.30 -5.51 -4.50
CA MET A 156 -20.31 -4.59 -3.93
C MET A 156 -19.06 -4.45 -4.79
N GLU A 157 -18.58 -5.54 -5.42
CA GLU A 157 -17.49 -5.46 -6.41
C GLU A 157 -17.93 -4.69 -7.66
N GLU A 158 -19.17 -4.89 -8.12
CA GLU A 158 -19.72 -4.13 -9.23
C GLU A 158 -19.85 -2.64 -8.88
N LEU A 159 -20.33 -2.33 -7.66
CA LEU A 159 -20.39 -0.95 -7.17
C LEU A 159 -19.00 -0.32 -7.10
N ALA A 160 -18.01 -0.99 -6.53
CA ALA A 160 -16.63 -0.49 -6.46
C ALA A 160 -16.06 -0.22 -7.86
N THR A 161 -16.26 -1.16 -8.79
CA THR A 161 -15.86 -1.01 -10.19
C THR A 161 -16.50 0.23 -10.82
N ARG A 162 -17.81 0.42 -10.61
CA ARG A 162 -18.55 1.60 -11.11
C ARG A 162 -18.02 2.91 -10.52
N LEU A 163 -17.64 2.94 -9.24
CA LEU A 163 -17.10 4.13 -8.58
C LEU A 163 -15.74 4.53 -9.18
N PHE A 164 -14.86 3.57 -9.46
CA PHE A 164 -13.59 3.85 -10.14
C PHE A 164 -13.81 4.33 -11.58
N GLU A 165 -14.77 3.77 -12.31
CA GLU A 165 -15.13 4.26 -13.64
C GLU A 165 -15.75 5.66 -13.59
N MET A 166 -16.55 5.99 -12.58
CA MET A 166 -17.04 7.37 -12.37
C MET A 166 -15.87 8.35 -12.18
N ALA A 167 -14.84 7.96 -11.42
CA ALA A 167 -13.65 8.80 -11.23
C ALA A 167 -12.88 9.00 -12.54
N ARG A 168 -12.62 7.91 -13.30
CA ARG A 168 -11.94 7.97 -14.61
C ARG A 168 -12.70 8.77 -15.67
N ALA A 169 -14.04 8.71 -15.62
CA ALA A 169 -14.91 9.42 -16.56
C ALA A 169 -15.27 10.84 -16.12
N GLY A 170 -14.88 11.26 -14.90
CA GLY A 170 -15.20 12.59 -14.39
C GLY A 170 -16.68 12.80 -14.07
N ARG A 171 -17.42 11.75 -13.68
CA ARG A 171 -18.82 11.84 -13.25
C ARG A 171 -18.92 12.45 -11.85
N THR A 172 -18.54 13.71 -11.72
CA THR A 172 -18.32 14.42 -10.44
C THR A 172 -19.53 14.36 -9.52
N ALA A 173 -20.72 14.72 -10.01
CA ALA A 173 -21.91 14.83 -9.18
C ALA A 173 -22.37 13.45 -8.65
N GLU A 174 -22.37 12.43 -9.51
CA GLU A 174 -22.73 11.07 -9.13
C GLU A 174 -21.74 10.52 -8.09
N LEU A 175 -20.44 10.61 -8.37
CA LEU A 175 -19.40 10.11 -7.48
C LEU A 175 -19.41 10.82 -6.13
N ALA A 176 -19.57 12.14 -6.12
CA ALA A 176 -19.69 12.94 -4.91
C ALA A 176 -20.89 12.49 -4.05
N GLY A 177 -22.04 12.21 -4.67
CA GLY A 177 -23.22 11.71 -3.97
C GLY A 177 -22.98 10.37 -3.27
N TYR A 178 -22.20 9.47 -3.88
CA TYR A 178 -21.81 8.21 -3.23
C TYR A 178 -20.89 8.41 -2.03
N VAL A 179 -19.94 9.35 -2.12
CA VAL A 179 -19.06 9.69 -1.00
C VAL A 179 -19.87 10.34 0.14
N ASP A 180 -20.80 11.23 -0.18
CA ASP A 180 -21.73 11.83 0.80
C ASP A 180 -22.63 10.77 1.47
N ALA A 181 -22.95 9.69 0.75
CA ALA A 181 -23.71 8.55 1.27
C ALA A 181 -22.87 7.55 2.09
N GLY A 182 -21.57 7.82 2.29
CA GLY A 182 -20.70 7.02 3.17
C GLY A 182 -19.67 6.16 2.47
N VAL A 183 -19.51 6.25 1.14
CA VAL A 183 -18.33 5.66 0.47
C VAL A 183 -17.07 6.35 1.01
N PRO A 184 -16.04 5.61 1.47
CA PRO A 184 -14.81 6.22 1.96
C PRO A 184 -14.17 7.11 0.90
N PRO A 185 -13.83 8.38 1.20
CA PRO A 185 -13.24 9.30 0.22
C PRO A 185 -11.85 8.85 -0.27
N ASN A 186 -11.18 8.00 0.51
CA ASN A 186 -9.88 7.40 0.21
C ASN A 186 -9.98 5.95 -0.29
N LEU A 187 -11.16 5.51 -0.77
CA LEU A 187 -11.32 4.22 -1.43
C LEU A 187 -10.31 4.09 -2.58
N SER A 188 -9.61 2.96 -2.62
CA SER A 188 -8.61 2.65 -3.64
C SER A 188 -8.86 1.30 -4.30
N ASN A 189 -8.43 1.16 -5.55
CA ASN A 189 -8.48 -0.11 -6.27
C ASN A 189 -7.38 -1.08 -5.81
N ASP A 190 -7.28 -2.22 -6.49
CA ASP A 190 -6.27 -3.28 -6.30
C ASP A 190 -4.81 -2.81 -6.42
N LYS A 191 -4.58 -1.66 -7.06
CA LYS A 191 -3.27 -1.02 -7.27
C LYS A 191 -3.00 0.13 -6.31
N GLY A 192 -3.91 0.39 -5.38
CA GLY A 192 -3.83 1.51 -4.46
C GLY A 192 -4.17 2.86 -5.11
N ASP A 193 -4.69 2.90 -6.35
CA ASP A 193 -5.12 4.15 -6.96
C ASP A 193 -6.43 4.61 -6.31
N THR A 194 -6.42 5.77 -5.66
CA THR A 194 -7.61 6.36 -5.06
C THR A 194 -8.56 6.94 -6.12
N LEU A 195 -9.83 7.16 -5.75
CA LEU A 195 -10.78 7.89 -6.59
C LEU A 195 -10.22 9.25 -7.04
N LEU A 196 -9.57 9.98 -6.14
CA LEU A 196 -8.94 11.27 -6.43
C LEU A 196 -7.77 11.12 -7.41
N MET A 197 -6.92 10.10 -7.25
CA MET A 197 -5.81 9.83 -8.16
C MET A 197 -6.28 9.50 -9.57
N LEU A 198 -7.32 8.66 -9.69
CA LEU A 198 -7.89 8.31 -10.98
C LEU A 198 -8.51 9.54 -11.66
N ALA A 199 -9.26 10.36 -10.93
CA ALA A 199 -9.78 11.62 -11.45
C ALA A 199 -8.66 12.54 -11.93
N ALA A 200 -7.58 12.68 -11.14
CA ALA A 200 -6.43 13.51 -11.48
C ALA A 200 -5.70 13.02 -12.74
N TYR A 201 -5.40 11.72 -12.82
CA TYR A 201 -4.69 11.12 -13.96
C TYR A 201 -5.47 11.22 -15.27
N HIS A 202 -6.80 11.34 -15.18
CA HIS A 202 -7.71 11.47 -16.32
C HIS A 202 -8.17 12.91 -16.59
N GLY A 203 -7.56 13.93 -15.96
CA GLY A 203 -7.81 15.34 -16.30
C GLY A 203 -9.03 15.98 -15.61
N HIS A 204 -9.66 15.30 -14.64
CA HIS A 204 -10.94 15.73 -14.07
C HIS A 204 -10.79 16.63 -12.84
N ALA A 205 -10.34 17.87 -13.04
CA ALA A 205 -10.11 18.83 -11.97
C ALA A 205 -11.35 19.08 -11.08
N GLY A 206 -12.54 19.12 -11.67
CA GLY A 206 -13.80 19.27 -10.92
C GLY A 206 -14.05 18.11 -9.95
N THR A 207 -13.77 16.88 -10.38
CA THR A 207 -13.87 15.68 -9.54
C THR A 207 -12.82 15.68 -8.44
N VAL A 208 -11.58 16.09 -8.73
CA VAL A 208 -10.52 16.23 -7.73
C VAL A 208 -10.94 17.19 -6.62
N ARG A 209 -11.43 18.40 -6.96
CA ARG A 209 -11.91 19.37 -5.96
C ARG A 209 -13.06 18.82 -5.13
N ALA A 210 -14.02 18.16 -5.78
CA ALA A 210 -15.20 17.62 -5.10
C ALA A 210 -14.83 16.50 -4.10
N LEU A 211 -13.89 15.63 -4.46
CA LEU A 211 -13.39 14.56 -3.58
C LEU A 211 -12.53 15.12 -2.44
N ALA A 212 -11.62 16.06 -2.73
CA ALA A 212 -10.79 16.70 -1.71
C ALA A 212 -11.64 17.43 -0.66
N ALA A 213 -12.69 18.15 -1.09
CA ALA A 213 -13.65 18.80 -0.19
C ALA A 213 -14.40 17.81 0.73
N ARG A 214 -14.40 16.51 0.40
CA ARG A 214 -15.00 15.41 1.17
C ARG A 214 -13.96 14.58 1.93
N GLY A 215 -12.74 15.10 2.09
CA GLY A 215 -11.69 14.46 2.87
C GLY A 215 -10.88 13.41 2.11
N ALA A 216 -10.91 13.42 0.77
CA ALA A 216 -9.95 12.64 0.00
C ALA A 216 -8.56 13.25 0.15
N ASP A 217 -7.58 12.42 0.49
CA ASP A 217 -6.20 12.81 0.74
C ASP A 217 -5.45 12.96 -0.59
N PRO A 218 -5.00 14.18 -0.96
CA PRO A 218 -4.28 14.40 -2.21
C PRO A 218 -2.83 13.90 -2.16
N GLU A 219 -2.29 13.53 -0.99
CA GLU A 219 -0.92 13.05 -0.79
C GLU A 219 -0.81 11.52 -0.80
N ARG A 220 -1.95 10.81 -0.78
CA ARG A 220 -1.97 9.36 -0.70
C ARG A 220 -1.35 8.72 -1.94
N ALA A 221 -0.25 8.01 -1.73
CA ALA A 221 0.45 7.29 -2.78
C ALA A 221 -0.21 5.93 -3.08
N ASN A 222 -0.16 5.52 -4.34
CA ASN A 222 -0.57 4.17 -4.75
C ASN A 222 0.52 3.13 -4.43
N ASP A 223 0.28 1.88 -4.81
CA ASP A 223 1.23 0.77 -4.57
C ASP A 223 2.58 0.92 -5.30
N ARG A 224 2.71 1.90 -6.18
CA ARG A 224 3.95 2.26 -6.89
C ARG A 224 4.65 3.47 -6.25
N GLY A 225 4.14 3.97 -5.12
CA GLY A 225 4.64 5.19 -4.49
C GLY A 225 4.29 6.46 -5.26
N GLN A 226 3.45 6.38 -6.30
CA GLN A 226 3.08 7.52 -7.12
C GLN A 226 2.01 8.34 -6.42
N ARG A 227 2.22 9.66 -6.36
CA ARG A 227 1.24 10.61 -5.81
C ARG A 227 0.45 11.29 -6.93
N PRO A 228 -0.81 11.71 -6.68
CA PRO A 228 -1.66 12.35 -7.68
C PRO A 228 -1.01 13.55 -8.38
N LEU A 229 -0.32 14.42 -7.64
CA LEU A 229 0.26 15.66 -8.18
C LEU A 229 1.36 15.40 -9.21
N ALA A 230 2.26 14.44 -8.95
CA ALA A 230 3.28 14.03 -9.92
C ALA A 230 2.64 13.45 -11.19
N GLY A 231 1.57 12.67 -11.05
CA GLY A 231 0.79 12.15 -12.19
C GLY A 231 0.17 13.26 -13.05
N ALA A 232 -0.43 14.27 -12.42
CA ALA A 232 -1.03 15.42 -13.11
C ALA A 232 0.02 16.25 -13.88
N VAL A 233 1.20 16.45 -13.27
CA VAL A 233 2.35 17.11 -13.92
C VAL A 233 2.83 16.33 -15.13
N PHE A 234 3.00 15.01 -15.00
CA PHE A 234 3.39 14.13 -16.12
C PHE A 234 2.39 14.21 -17.29
N LYS A 235 1.09 14.33 -16.97
CA LYS A 235 0.02 14.47 -17.96
C LYS A 235 -0.10 15.87 -18.55
N LYS A 236 0.54 16.88 -17.95
CA LYS A 236 0.45 18.29 -18.34
C LYS A 236 -0.98 18.84 -18.24
N GLU A 237 -1.65 18.52 -17.14
CA GLU A 237 -3.04 18.93 -16.86
C GLU A 237 -3.08 20.10 -15.85
N PRO A 238 -3.01 21.37 -16.30
CA PRO A 238 -2.82 22.53 -15.42
C PRO A 238 -3.96 22.71 -14.41
N ASP A 239 -5.21 22.47 -14.81
CA ASP A 239 -6.37 22.64 -13.93
C ASP A 239 -6.38 21.59 -12.81
N VAL A 240 -5.90 20.38 -13.09
CA VAL A 240 -5.74 19.31 -12.09
C VAL A 240 -4.59 19.63 -11.15
N VAL A 241 -3.45 20.08 -11.66
CA VAL A 241 -2.31 20.51 -10.84
C VAL A 241 -2.75 21.58 -9.85
N ARG A 242 -3.48 22.60 -10.30
CA ARG A 242 -4.05 23.62 -9.40
C ARG A 242 -5.01 23.03 -8.37
N ALA A 243 -5.95 22.18 -8.80
CA ALA A 243 -6.90 21.55 -7.90
C ALA A 243 -6.22 20.75 -6.78
N LEU A 244 -5.11 20.06 -7.08
CA LEU A 244 -4.34 19.31 -6.10
C LEU A 244 -3.54 20.22 -5.17
N LEU A 245 -2.90 21.28 -5.68
CA LEU A 245 -2.22 22.28 -4.86
C LEU A 245 -3.21 22.98 -3.91
N ASP A 246 -4.38 23.39 -4.40
CA ASP A 246 -5.46 23.99 -3.61
C ASP A 246 -5.96 23.02 -2.50
N ALA A 247 -5.87 21.71 -2.75
CA ALA A 247 -6.20 20.67 -1.78
C ALA A 247 -5.07 20.40 -0.76
N GLY A 248 -3.92 21.06 -0.88
CA GLY A 248 -2.79 20.93 0.03
C GLY A 248 -1.73 19.92 -0.39
N ALA A 249 -1.70 19.51 -1.66
CA ALA A 249 -0.66 18.61 -2.16
C ALA A 249 0.73 19.26 -2.13
N ASP A 250 1.74 18.54 -1.62
CA ASP A 250 3.12 19.03 -1.57
C ASP A 250 3.87 18.69 -2.87
N PRO A 251 4.28 19.68 -3.68
CA PRO A 251 5.00 19.44 -4.92
C PRO A 251 6.36 18.78 -4.74
N ARG A 252 6.93 18.80 -3.53
CA ARG A 252 8.25 18.24 -3.20
C ARG A 252 8.15 16.85 -2.55
N ALA A 253 6.96 16.34 -2.27
CA ALA A 253 6.79 15.06 -1.61
C ALA A 253 6.76 13.88 -2.60
N GLY A 254 7.23 12.72 -2.12
CA GLY A 254 7.29 11.47 -2.90
C GLY A 254 8.50 11.37 -3.82
N SER A 255 8.63 10.22 -4.49
CA SER A 255 9.72 9.95 -5.45
C SER A 255 9.18 9.13 -6.63
N PRO A 256 9.15 9.66 -7.86
CA PRO A 256 9.51 11.05 -8.21
C PRO A 256 8.49 12.04 -7.63
N SER A 257 8.98 13.20 -7.13
CA SER A 257 8.12 14.30 -6.72
C SER A 257 7.50 15.01 -7.93
N ALA A 258 6.54 15.92 -7.71
CA ALA A 258 5.97 16.73 -8.79
C ALA A 258 7.03 17.68 -9.40
N VAL A 259 7.94 18.20 -8.56
CA VAL A 259 9.11 18.98 -9.00
C VAL A 259 10.05 18.14 -9.86
N ASP A 260 10.39 16.92 -9.44
CA ASP A 260 11.27 16.03 -10.23
C ASP A 260 10.63 15.67 -11.57
N THR A 261 9.34 15.38 -11.54
CA THR A 261 8.56 15.09 -12.75
C THR A 261 8.55 16.31 -13.69
N ALA A 262 8.29 17.52 -13.18
CA ALA A 262 8.28 18.72 -14.01
C ALA A 262 9.66 19.01 -14.63
N ARG A 263 10.76 18.80 -13.88
CA ARG A 263 12.12 18.93 -14.41
C ARG A 263 12.42 17.91 -15.50
N MET A 264 12.09 16.64 -15.25
CA MET A 264 12.34 15.53 -16.16
C MET A 264 11.59 15.67 -17.50
N PHE A 265 10.36 16.21 -17.46
CA PHE A 265 9.52 16.36 -18.65
C PHE A 265 9.46 17.80 -19.21
N GLY A 266 10.26 18.73 -18.66
CA GLY A 266 10.38 20.10 -19.14
C GLY A 266 9.12 20.96 -18.94
N ALA A 267 8.35 20.72 -17.88
CA ALA A 267 7.13 21.46 -17.56
C ALA A 267 7.44 22.74 -16.75
N ALA A 268 8.08 23.72 -17.40
CA ALA A 268 8.55 24.96 -16.77
C ALA A 268 7.43 25.79 -16.10
N GLU A 269 6.21 25.73 -16.63
CA GLU A 269 5.05 26.41 -16.05
C GLU A 269 4.73 25.93 -14.63
N PHE A 270 4.82 24.62 -14.37
CA PHE A 270 4.53 24.06 -13.06
C PHE A 270 5.66 24.31 -12.07
N LEU A 271 6.91 24.36 -12.54
CA LEU A 271 8.04 24.75 -11.70
C LEU A 271 7.85 26.15 -11.12
N ALA A 272 7.38 27.10 -11.94
CA ALA A 272 7.06 28.44 -11.48
C ALA A 272 5.98 28.42 -10.37
N TRP A 273 4.95 27.58 -10.50
CA TRP A 273 3.90 27.45 -9.47
C TRP A 273 4.44 26.85 -8.16
N PHE A 274 5.38 25.91 -8.24
CA PHE A 274 5.93 25.25 -7.06
C PHE A 274 6.96 26.10 -6.29
N ASP A 275 7.55 27.10 -6.95
CA ASP A 275 8.45 28.07 -6.32
C ASP A 275 7.67 29.18 -5.57
N GLU A 276 6.43 29.45 -5.98
CA GLU A 276 5.50 30.37 -5.29
C GLU A 276 4.88 29.77 -4.02
N THR A 277 4.89 28.44 -3.88
CA THR A 277 4.40 27.73 -2.69
C THR A 277 5.58 27.42 -1.74
N PRO A 278 5.79 28.23 -0.68
CA PRO A 278 6.85 27.95 0.29
C PRO A 278 6.55 26.63 1.03
N PRO A 279 7.58 25.86 1.43
CA PRO A 279 7.37 24.67 2.24
C PRO A 279 6.63 25.05 3.55
N PRO A 280 5.76 24.18 4.08
CA PRO A 280 5.22 24.41 5.41
C PRO A 280 6.39 24.55 6.42
N PRO A 281 6.28 25.44 7.41
CA PRO A 281 7.31 25.55 8.45
C PRO A 281 7.48 24.18 9.10
N GLY A 282 8.73 23.69 9.13
CA GLY A 282 9.04 22.41 9.75
C GLY A 282 8.87 22.49 11.27
N ASP A 283 8.12 21.54 11.83
CA ASP A 283 8.09 21.19 13.25
C ASP A 283 9.20 20.17 13.58
#